data_AF-A0A8T7H832-F1
#
_entry.id   AF-A0A8T7H832-F1
#
_cell.length_a   1.000
_cell.length_b   1.000
_cell.length_c   1.000
_cell.angle_alpha   90.00
_cell.angle_beta   90.00
_cell.angle_gamma   90.00
#
_symmetry.space_group_name_H-M   'P 1'
#
loop_
_entity.id
_entity.type
_entity.pdbx_description
1 polymer ?
#
loop_
_entity_poly.entity_id
_entity_poly.type
_entity_poly.pdbx_seq_one_letter_code
_entity_poly.pdbx_strand_id
1 'polypeptide(L)'
;MPYKLVRGYEWISTDLLRKTKDKLFLDLAIYGMKKKGNKNYYKIIEDELMNIGGIKTLISSNYYSESDFWKTWNKENYYKVKRKTDPNNIFRDLYTKTCKAMRGLER
;
A
#
# COMPACT_ATOMS: atom_id res chain seq x y z
N MET A 1 -9.98 -10.67 10.19
CA MET A 1 -9.81 -12.10 9.84
C MET A 1 -8.36 -12.50 10.05
N PRO A 2 -8.05 -13.38 11.01
CA PRO A 2 -6.70 -13.91 11.18
C PRO A 2 -6.39 -14.92 10.07
N TYR A 3 -5.17 -14.90 9.55
CA TYR A 3 -4.70 -15.90 8.59
C TYR A 3 -3.19 -16.12 8.71
N LYS A 4 -2.73 -17.29 8.26
CA LYS A 4 -1.30 -17.63 8.22
C LYS A 4 -0.73 -17.30 6.84
N LEU A 5 0.36 -16.54 6.81
CA LEU A 5 1.13 -16.32 5.60
C LEU A 5 1.86 -17.62 5.21
N VAL A 6 1.33 -18.31 4.20
CA VAL A 6 1.91 -19.57 3.68
C VAL A 6 3.08 -19.30 2.75
N ARG A 7 3.00 -18.22 1.97
CA ARG A 7 4.06 -17.74 1.07
C ARG A 7 4.12 -16.21 1.09
N GLY A 8 5.30 -15.64 0.89
CA GLY A 8 5.45 -14.21 0.68
C GLY A 8 4.77 -13.78 -0.62
N TYR A 9 4.11 -12.63 -0.62
CA TYR A 9 3.48 -12.09 -1.82
C TYR A 9 4.52 -11.35 -2.68
N GLU A 10 4.56 -11.63 -3.98
CA GLU A 10 5.56 -11.11 -4.91
C GLU A 10 5.43 -9.59 -5.14
N TRP A 11 4.27 -9.03 -4.82
CA TRP A 11 3.99 -7.59 -4.92
C TRP A 11 4.32 -6.82 -3.63
N ILE A 12 4.64 -7.50 -2.53
CA ILE A 12 5.12 -6.85 -1.30
C ILE A 12 6.65 -6.75 -1.37
N SER A 13 7.21 -5.65 -0.86
CA SER A 13 8.66 -5.47 -0.82
C SER A 13 9.31 -6.58 0.01
N THR A 14 10.48 -7.02 -0.44
CA THR A 14 11.27 -8.05 0.25
C THR A 14 11.72 -7.58 1.63
N ASP A 15 11.97 -6.28 1.79
CA ASP A 15 12.36 -5.69 3.07
C ASP A 15 11.25 -5.72 4.11
N LEU A 16 10.01 -5.46 3.70
CA LEU A 16 8.87 -5.53 4.61
C LEU A 16 8.64 -6.97 5.07
N LEU A 17 8.59 -7.93 4.12
CA LEU A 17 8.42 -9.36 4.44
C LEU A 17 9.53 -9.88 5.36
N ARG A 18 10.76 -9.41 5.20
CA ARG A 18 11.90 -9.80 6.05
C ARG A 18 11.82 -9.22 7.47
N LYS A 19 11.20 -8.05 7.64
CA LYS A 19 10.95 -7.48 8.98
C LYS A 19 9.82 -8.18 9.72
N THR A 20 8.87 -8.77 9.00
CA THR A 20 7.77 -9.54 9.58
C THR A 20 8.27 -10.90 10.08
N LYS A 21 8.52 -11.02 11.39
CA LYS A 21 9.03 -12.24 12.03
C LYS A 21 7.96 -13.32 12.23
N ASP A 22 6.71 -12.91 12.41
CA ASP A 22 5.58 -13.82 12.59
C ASP A 22 4.93 -14.15 11.24
N LYS A 23 4.25 -15.30 11.16
CA LYS A 23 3.44 -15.70 10.01
C LYS A 23 1.96 -15.43 10.21
N LEU A 24 1.51 -15.06 11.41
CA LEU A 24 0.11 -14.66 11.66
C LEU A 24 -0.13 -13.23 11.18
N PHE A 25 -1.05 -13.06 10.25
CA PHE A 25 -1.54 -11.78 9.78
C PHE A 25 -2.97 -11.58 10.26
N LEU A 26 -3.30 -10.34 10.61
CA LEU A 26 -4.66 -9.94 10.94
C LEU A 26 -5.17 -8.97 9.89
N ASP A 27 -6.17 -9.39 9.13
CA ASP A 27 -6.88 -8.52 8.19
C ASP A 27 -8.00 -7.76 8.93
N LEU A 28 -7.95 -6.43 8.88
CA LEU A 28 -8.88 -5.55 9.57
C LEU A 28 -9.54 -4.60 8.56
N ALA A 29 -10.87 -4.65 8.51
CA ALA A 29 -11.65 -3.70 7.74
C ALA A 29 -12.34 -2.71 8.69
N ILE A 30 -12.12 -1.42 8.45
CA ILE A 30 -12.68 -0.32 9.26
C ILE A 30 -13.75 0.37 8.44
N TYR A 31 -15.01 0.26 8.87
CA TYR A 31 -16.17 0.87 8.22
C TYR A 31 -16.85 1.89 9.12
N GLY A 32 -17.55 2.86 8.52
CA GLY A 32 -18.38 3.82 9.24
C GLY A 32 -17.63 4.81 10.15
N MET A 33 -16.29 4.85 10.08
CA MET A 33 -15.50 5.75 10.91
C MET A 33 -15.73 7.22 10.52
N LYS A 34 -16.40 7.97 11.41
CA LYS A 34 -16.64 9.41 11.22
C LYS A 34 -15.31 10.17 11.34
N LYS A 35 -15.06 11.07 10.40
CA LYS A 35 -13.95 12.04 10.50
C LYS A 35 -14.25 13.01 11.65
N LYS A 36 -13.32 13.15 12.59
CA LYS A 36 -13.40 14.13 13.68
C LYS A 36 -12.35 15.22 13.46
N GLY A 37 -12.82 16.46 13.26
CA GLY A 37 -11.96 17.62 12.99
C GLY A 37 -11.06 17.43 11.78
N ASN A 38 -9.88 18.04 11.82
CA ASN A 38 -8.92 18.05 10.70
C ASN A 38 -7.94 16.85 10.72
N LYS A 39 -8.19 15.83 11.53
CA LYS A 39 -7.30 14.66 11.61
C LYS A 39 -7.40 13.79 10.35
N ASN A 40 -6.25 13.53 9.73
CA ASN A 40 -6.14 12.56 8.65
C ASN A 40 -5.86 11.16 9.21
N TYR A 41 -6.93 10.44 9.57
CA TYR A 41 -6.84 9.08 10.10
C TYR A 41 -6.17 8.09 9.15
N TYR A 42 -6.33 8.27 7.84
CA TYR A 42 -5.66 7.41 6.86
C TYR A 42 -4.15 7.53 6.98
N LYS A 43 -3.62 8.75 7.06
CA LYS A 43 -2.17 8.98 7.22
C LYS A 43 -1.65 8.45 8.56
N ILE A 44 -2.41 8.64 9.65
CA ILE A 44 -2.02 8.13 10.98
C ILE A 44 -1.92 6.60 10.95
N ILE A 45 -2.91 5.92 10.36
CA ILE A 45 -2.89 4.46 10.20
C ILE A 45 -1.72 4.01 9.32
N GLU A 46 -1.47 4.71 8.22
CA GLU A 46 -0.35 4.41 7.32
C GLU A 46 1.00 4.50 8.02
N ASP A 47 1.21 5.54 8.83
CA ASP A 47 2.46 5.75 9.57
C ASP A 47 2.69 4.65 10.61
N GLU A 48 1.65 4.29 11.36
CA GLU A 48 1.76 3.22 12.35
C GLU A 48 1.98 1.86 11.69
N LEU A 49 1.29 1.57 10.58
CA LEU A 49 1.49 0.35 9.83
C LEU A 49 2.93 0.24 9.32
N MET A 50 3.50 1.32 8.78
CA MET A 50 4.91 1.32 8.38
C MET A 50 5.86 1.07 9.56
N ASN A 51 5.55 1.61 10.74
CA ASN A 51 6.34 1.41 11.95
C ASN A 51 6.35 -0.07 12.40
N ILE A 52 5.18 -0.72 12.41
CA ILE A 52 5.04 -2.11 12.88
C ILE A 52 5.26 -3.17 11.79
N GLY A 53 5.54 -2.75 10.55
CA GLY A 53 5.68 -3.66 9.41
C GLY A 53 4.35 -4.24 8.90
N GLY A 54 3.25 -3.53 9.16
CA GLY A 54 1.92 -3.81 8.62
C GLY A 54 1.70 -3.19 7.24
N ILE A 55 0.58 -3.55 6.61
CA ILE A 55 0.23 -3.10 5.25
C ILE A 55 -1.19 -2.58 5.25
N LYS A 56 -1.40 -1.46 4.57
CA LYS A 56 -2.72 -0.98 4.21
C LYS A 56 -3.03 -1.39 2.77
N THR A 57 -4.18 -2.02 2.56
CA THR A 57 -4.68 -2.31 1.20
C THR A 57 -5.04 -1.01 0.47
N LEU A 58 -4.82 -0.97 -0.85
CA LEU A 58 -4.94 0.24 -1.67
C LEU A 58 -6.37 0.62 -2.08
N ILE A 59 -7.39 0.09 -1.39
CA ILE A 59 -8.82 0.28 -1.73
C ILE A 59 -9.43 1.59 -1.20
N SER A 60 -8.69 2.35 -0.40
CA SER A 60 -9.13 3.61 0.21
C SER A 60 -8.11 4.72 -0.05
N SER A 61 -8.43 5.97 0.28
CA SER A 61 -7.51 7.11 0.09
C SER A 61 -6.15 6.84 0.73
N ASN A 62 -5.06 6.95 -0.06
CA ASN A 62 -3.69 6.72 0.41
C ASN A 62 -2.87 8.00 0.43
N TYR A 63 -2.11 8.24 1.51
CA TYR A 63 -1.35 9.47 1.74
C TYR A 63 0.17 9.27 1.82
N TYR A 64 0.67 8.11 1.39
CA TYR A 64 2.09 7.83 1.28
C TYR A 64 2.82 8.86 0.38
N SER A 65 4.04 9.20 0.79
CA SER A 65 5.04 9.71 -0.16
C SER A 65 5.39 8.60 -1.16
N GLU A 66 5.93 8.95 -2.33
CA GLU A 66 6.31 7.93 -3.31
C GLU A 66 7.39 6.98 -2.76
N SER A 67 8.37 7.52 -2.02
CA SER A 67 9.42 6.72 -1.41
C SER A 67 8.86 5.76 -0.37
N ASP A 68 7.96 6.20 0.49
CA ASP A 68 7.32 5.34 1.51
C ASP A 68 6.42 4.27 0.88
N PHE A 69 5.70 4.62 -0.19
CA PHE A 69 4.89 3.69 -0.94
C PHE A 69 5.74 2.50 -1.44
N TRP A 70 6.89 2.78 -2.05
CA TRP A 70 7.78 1.75 -2.57
C TRP A 70 8.61 1.02 -1.50
N LYS A 71 8.60 1.47 -0.23
CA LYS A 71 9.07 0.64 0.89
C LYS A 71 8.12 -0.51 1.20
N THR A 72 6.83 -0.36 0.87
CA THR A 72 5.79 -1.37 1.12
C THR A 72 5.61 -2.30 -0.07
N TRP A 73 5.55 -1.75 -1.29
CA TRP A 73 5.28 -2.50 -2.51
C TRP A 73 6.54 -2.81 -3.30
N ASN A 74 6.58 -3.95 -3.98
CA ASN A 74 7.73 -4.35 -4.77
C ASN A 74 7.80 -3.56 -6.09
N LYS A 75 8.56 -2.46 -6.08
CA LYS A 75 8.74 -1.57 -7.24
C LYS A 75 9.26 -2.32 -8.46
N GLU A 76 10.28 -3.15 -8.28
CA GLU A 76 10.94 -3.86 -9.37
C GLU A 76 9.99 -4.84 -10.07
N ASN A 77 9.33 -5.71 -9.30
CA ASN A 77 8.36 -6.67 -9.82
C ASN A 77 7.20 -5.96 -10.52
N TYR A 78 6.69 -4.88 -9.91
CA TYR A 78 5.65 -4.06 -10.52
C TYR A 78 6.07 -3.53 -11.90
N TYR A 79 7.22 -2.86 -12.00
CA TYR A 79 7.66 -2.29 -13.28
C TYR A 79 8.03 -3.35 -14.31
N LYS A 80 8.51 -4.53 -13.89
CA LYS A 80 8.75 -5.68 -14.78
C LYS A 80 7.47 -6.15 -15.45
N VAL A 81 6.36 -6.23 -14.72
CA VAL A 81 5.04 -6.57 -15.28
C VAL A 81 4.48 -5.41 -16.09
N LYS A 82 4.51 -4.19 -15.55
CA LYS A 82 3.99 -2.97 -16.19
C LYS A 82 4.55 -2.76 -17.59
N ARG A 83 5.87 -2.94 -17.78
CA ARG A 83 6.50 -2.82 -19.11
C ARG A 83 5.97 -3.81 -20.14
N LYS A 84 5.49 -4.99 -19.71
CA LYS A 84 4.91 -6.00 -20.61
C LYS A 84 3.44 -5.72 -20.89
N THR A 85 2.70 -5.26 -19.89
CA THR A 85 1.24 -5.18 -19.95
C THR A 85 0.71 -3.80 -20.32
N ASP A 86 1.48 -2.74 -20.07
CA ASP A 86 1.14 -1.36 -20.42
C ASP A 86 2.43 -0.52 -20.65
N PRO A 87 3.17 -0.80 -21.75
CA PRO A 87 4.44 -0.14 -22.06
C PRO A 87 4.31 1.36 -22.27
N ASN A 88 3.15 1.83 -22.73
CA ASN A 88 2.87 3.24 -23.01
C ASN A 88 2.23 3.97 -21.82
N ASN A 89 2.10 3.30 -20.67
CA ASN A 89 1.55 3.84 -19.43
C ASN A 89 0.13 4.44 -19.56
N ILE A 90 -0.71 3.85 -20.42
CA ILE A 90 -2.09 4.29 -20.67
C ILE A 90 -2.91 4.30 -19.37
N PHE A 91 -2.68 3.32 -18.49
CA PHE A 91 -3.44 3.16 -17.24
C PHE A 91 -2.79 3.84 -16.02
N ARG A 92 -1.72 4.62 -16.22
CA ARG A 92 -0.86 5.19 -15.17
C ARG A 92 -0.15 4.14 -14.30
N ASP A 93 0.86 4.54 -13.55
CA ASP A 93 1.52 3.64 -12.62
C ASP A 93 0.72 3.44 -11.31
N LEU A 94 1.14 2.47 -10.50
CA LEU A 94 0.41 2.08 -9.30
C LEU A 94 0.37 3.21 -8.27
N TYR A 95 1.51 3.85 -7.97
CA TYR A 95 1.56 4.94 -7.00
C TYR A 95 0.67 6.10 -7.45
N THR A 96 0.79 6.46 -8.72
CA THR A 96 -0.02 7.50 -9.33
C THR A 96 -1.52 7.20 -9.21
N LYS A 97 -1.94 6.00 -9.62
CA LYS A 97 -3.34 5.56 -9.55
C LYS A 97 -3.87 5.57 -8.12
N THR A 98 -3.09 5.07 -7.17
CA THR A 98 -3.61 4.80 -5.81
C THR A 98 -3.30 5.88 -4.78
N CYS A 99 -2.43 6.84 -5.08
CA CYS A 99 -2.08 7.92 -4.15
C CYS A 99 -2.40 9.28 -4.74
N LYS A 100 -1.92 9.59 -5.95
CA LYS A 100 -2.12 10.93 -6.54
C LYS A 100 -3.53 11.12 -7.09
N ALA A 101 -3.94 10.26 -8.02
CA ALA A 101 -5.23 10.38 -8.70
C ALA A 101 -6.41 10.30 -7.71
N MET A 102 -6.36 9.39 -6.74
CA MET A 102 -7.38 9.30 -5.68
C MET A 102 -7.48 10.55 -4.80
N ARG A 103 -6.45 11.39 -4.76
CA ARG A 103 -6.42 12.65 -4.02
C ARG A 103 -6.68 13.86 -4.91
N GLY A 104 -6.94 13.67 -6.21
CA GLY A 104 -7.10 14.75 -7.18
C GLY A 104 -5.83 15.58 -7.40
N LEU A 105 -4.65 14.99 -7.15
CA LEU A 105 -3.35 15.67 -7.27
C LEU A 105 -2.73 15.57 -8.66
N GLU A 106 -3.34 14.81 -9.56
CA GLU A 106 -3.02 14.79 -10.98
C GLU A 106 -4.23 15.26 -11.78
N ARG A 107 -3.98 16.15 -12.75
CA ARG A 107 -4.91 16.46 -13.84
C ARG A 107 -4.71 15.43 -14.95
#